data_AF-A0A7C5VMV7-F1
#
_entry.id   AF-A0A7C5VMV7-F1
#
_cell.length_a   1.000
_cell.length_b   1.000
_cell.length_c   1.000
_cell.angle_alpha   90.00
_cell.angle_beta   90.00
_cell.angle_gamma   90.00
#
_symmetry.space_group_name_H-M   'P 1'
#
loop_
_entity.id
_entity.type
_entity.pdbx_description
1 polymer ?
#
loop_
_entity_poly.entity_id
_entity_poly.type
_entity_poly.pdbx_seq_one_letter_code
_entity_poly.pdbx_strand_id
1 'polypeptide(L)'
;MEPIRNFDYLILVVRWAYLPSHDAITRNVPSEARRILVGPVATGTKKYPWVLEGLTDFLEIYDFALIKPIEHKVGQGRVGPAEGAIAIYKFKKELSNELLRDVVAKIGNFCEEWKKQGKYGNKIISYEINLAKTLVYR
;
A
#
# COMPACT_ATOMS: atom_id res chain seq x y z
N MET A 1 -6.53 -8.16 -29.11
CA MET A 1 -6.48 -7.48 -27.79
C MET A 1 -6.06 -6.05 -28.03
N GLU A 2 -6.94 -5.08 -27.75
CA GLU A 2 -6.58 -3.67 -27.84
C GLU A 2 -5.42 -3.33 -26.90
N PRO A 3 -4.50 -2.42 -27.28
CA PRO A 3 -3.45 -1.97 -26.38
C PRO A 3 -4.06 -1.23 -25.19
N ILE A 4 -3.67 -1.64 -23.98
CA ILE A 4 -4.01 -1.03 -22.70
C ILE A 4 -3.40 0.38 -22.67
N ARG A 5 -4.06 1.41 -23.23
CA ARG A 5 -3.48 2.76 -23.37
C ARG A 5 -3.99 3.74 -22.30
N ASN A 6 -3.02 4.43 -21.70
CA ASN A 6 -3.09 5.65 -20.88
C ASN A 6 -3.85 5.53 -19.54
N PHE A 7 -3.12 5.10 -18.52
CA PHE A 7 -3.49 5.27 -17.11
C PHE A 7 -2.53 6.26 -16.47
N ASP A 8 -3.08 7.21 -15.73
CA ASP A 8 -2.29 8.19 -14.99
C ASP A 8 -2.01 7.68 -13.57
N TYR A 9 -2.83 6.74 -13.08
CA TYR A 9 -2.81 6.28 -11.71
C TYR A 9 -2.88 4.76 -11.57
N LEU A 10 -2.19 4.25 -10.56
CA LEU A 10 -2.33 2.91 -10.00
C LEU A 10 -2.88 3.03 -8.59
N ILE A 11 -3.96 2.33 -8.30
CA ILE A 11 -4.63 2.32 -7.00
C ILE A 11 -4.44 0.94 -6.39
N LEU A 12 -3.80 0.88 -5.23
CA LEU A 12 -3.59 -0.32 -4.45
C LEU A 12 -4.46 -0.26 -3.20
N VAL A 13 -5.42 -1.17 -3.09
CA VAL A 13 -6.20 -1.37 -1.87
C VAL A 13 -5.67 -2.62 -1.19
N VAL A 14 -5.38 -2.53 0.11
CA VAL A 14 -4.88 -3.66 0.91
C VAL A 14 -5.67 -3.78 2.20
N ARG A 15 -6.00 -5.02 2.60
CA ARG A 15 -6.54 -5.32 3.93
C ARG A 15 -5.50 -6.05 4.75
N TRP A 16 -5.39 -5.68 6.02
CA TRP A 16 -4.36 -6.18 6.92
C TRP A 16 -4.97 -6.98 8.07
N ALA A 17 -4.29 -8.05 8.46
CA ALA A 17 -4.47 -8.69 9.76
C ALA A 17 -3.27 -8.33 10.63
N TYR A 18 -3.55 -7.95 11.87
CA TYR A 18 -2.54 -7.96 12.91
C TYR A 18 -2.31 -9.41 13.36
N LEU A 19 -1.11 -9.92 13.14
CA LEU A 19 -0.68 -11.21 13.66
C LEU A 19 0.34 -10.95 14.76
N PRO A 20 -0.07 -10.93 16.04
CA PRO A 20 0.88 -10.79 17.13
C PRO A 20 1.85 -11.97 17.11
N SER A 21 3.10 -11.75 16.76
CA SER A 21 4.20 -12.65 17.11
C SER A 21 4.82 -12.18 18.43
N HIS A 22 5.47 -13.09 19.16
CA HIS A 22 6.18 -12.74 20.40
C HIS A 22 7.22 -11.61 20.21
N ASP A 23 7.73 -11.43 18.97
CA ASP A 23 8.70 -10.40 18.58
C ASP A 23 8.08 -9.21 17.83
N ALA A 24 6.75 -9.05 17.83
CA ALA A 24 6.09 -7.96 17.11
C ALA A 24 6.39 -6.60 17.78
N ILE A 25 7.35 -5.86 17.20
CA ILE A 25 7.80 -4.54 17.69
C ILE A 25 6.71 -3.46 17.57
N THR A 26 5.69 -3.68 16.71
CA THR A 26 4.74 -2.62 16.34
C THR A 26 3.30 -2.96 16.72
N ARG A 27 2.69 -2.08 17.52
CA ARG A 27 1.28 -2.19 17.95
C ARG A 27 0.30 -1.43 17.03
N ASN A 28 0.80 -0.72 16.01
CA ASN A 28 0.02 0.19 15.17
C ASN A 28 0.11 -0.17 13.68
N VAL A 29 -0.81 -1.03 13.22
CA VAL A 29 -1.10 -1.32 11.79
C VAL A 29 -1.20 -0.04 10.94
N PRO A 30 -1.85 1.06 11.39
CA PRO A 30 -1.93 2.32 10.65
C PRO A 30 -0.58 2.91 10.18
N SER A 31 0.39 3.01 11.10
CA SER A 31 1.69 3.61 10.79
C SER A 31 2.55 2.69 9.93
N GLU A 32 2.40 1.37 10.12
CA GLU A 32 3.12 0.38 9.31
C GLU A 32 2.57 0.31 7.90
N ALA A 33 1.25 0.27 7.70
CA ALA A 33 0.65 0.27 6.36
C ALA A 33 1.12 1.47 5.53
N ARG A 34 1.19 2.66 6.15
CA ARG A 34 1.75 3.84 5.48
C ARG A 34 3.23 3.64 5.12
N ARG A 35 4.07 3.21 6.07
CA ARG A 35 5.50 2.96 5.81
C ARG A 35 5.73 1.96 4.69
N ILE A 36 4.96 0.88 4.69
CA ILE A 36 5.08 -0.24 3.77
C ILE A 36 4.72 0.19 2.34
N LEU A 37 3.60 0.90 2.17
CA LEU A 37 3.08 1.25 0.85
C LEU A 37 3.67 2.56 0.31
N VAL A 38 3.98 3.50 1.18
CA VAL A 38 4.40 4.87 0.83
C VAL A 38 5.91 5.08 0.94
N GLY A 39 6.58 4.28 1.77
CA GLY A 39 8.02 4.41 2.02
C GLY A 39 8.38 5.45 3.09
N PRO A 40 9.69 5.64 3.32
CA PRO A 40 10.22 6.38 4.48
C PRO A 40 9.98 7.89 4.45
N VAL A 41 9.63 8.50 3.31
CA VAL A 41 9.30 9.95 3.21
C VAL A 41 8.11 10.31 4.13
N ALA A 42 7.30 9.33 4.51
CA ALA A 42 6.15 9.50 5.39
C ALA A 42 6.44 9.38 6.90
N THR A 43 7.69 9.13 7.33
CA THR A 43 8.01 8.97 8.77
C THR A 43 9.37 9.56 9.15
N GLY A 44 9.49 10.05 10.39
CA GLY A 44 10.76 10.51 10.98
C GLY A 44 11.87 9.45 11.05
N THR A 45 12.89 9.66 11.89
CA THR A 45 14.25 9.05 11.91
C THR A 45 14.41 7.51 11.82
N LYS A 46 13.34 6.68 11.76
CA LYS A 46 13.46 5.23 11.62
C LYS A 46 13.66 4.82 10.16
N LYS A 47 14.78 4.15 9.86
CA LYS A 47 15.08 3.56 8.55
C LYS A 47 14.31 2.25 8.36
N TYR A 48 13.17 2.32 7.67
CA TYR A 48 12.50 1.13 7.13
C TYR A 48 12.91 0.97 5.66
N PRO A 49 13.19 -0.26 5.19
CA PRO A 49 13.40 -0.49 3.76
C PRO A 49 12.11 -0.12 3.02
N TRP A 50 12.22 0.68 1.96
CA TRP A 50 11.07 0.96 1.12
C TRP A 50 10.69 -0.31 0.38
N VAL A 51 9.51 -0.86 0.69
CA VAL A 51 9.20 -2.23 0.31
C VAL A 51 8.76 -2.38 -1.16
N LEU A 52 8.41 -1.27 -1.81
CA LEU A 52 8.19 -1.20 -3.27
C LEU A 52 9.49 -0.78 -3.99
N GLU A 53 10.58 -1.44 -3.64
CA GLU A 53 11.90 -1.18 -4.22
C GLU A 53 11.89 -1.40 -5.74
N GLY A 54 12.56 -0.52 -6.49
CA GLY A 54 12.64 -0.60 -7.96
C GLY A 54 11.38 -0.18 -8.72
N LEU A 55 10.36 0.38 -8.04
CA LEU A 55 9.20 1.01 -8.68
C LEU A 55 9.25 2.54 -8.64
N THR A 56 10.24 3.09 -7.97
CA THR A 56 10.43 4.51 -7.63
C THR A 56 10.61 5.39 -8.87
N ASP A 57 11.16 4.82 -9.94
CA ASP A 57 11.42 5.51 -11.21
C ASP A 57 10.16 5.60 -12.09
N PHE A 58 9.13 4.85 -11.72
CA PHE A 58 7.88 4.73 -12.47
C PHE A 58 6.70 5.33 -11.71
N LEU A 59 6.69 5.19 -10.39
CA LEU A 59 5.59 5.59 -9.51
C LEU A 59 6.01 6.70 -8.56
N GLU A 60 5.12 7.65 -8.35
CA GLU A 60 5.15 8.59 -7.23
C GLU A 60 3.87 8.46 -6.39
N ILE A 61 3.96 8.74 -5.11
CA ILE A 61 2.79 8.72 -4.23
C ILE A 61 1.93 9.93 -4.55
N TYR A 62 0.68 9.68 -4.92
CA TYR A 62 -0.32 10.73 -5.09
C TYR A 62 -1.14 10.92 -3.83
N ASP A 63 -1.67 9.84 -3.25
CA ASP A 63 -2.48 9.89 -2.02
C ASP A 63 -2.38 8.59 -1.22
N PHE A 64 -2.71 8.66 0.06
CA PHE A 64 -2.79 7.51 0.96
C PHE A 64 -3.88 7.70 2.01
N ALA A 65 -4.75 6.72 2.15
CA ALA A 65 -5.80 6.70 3.15
C ALA A 65 -5.79 5.38 3.95
N LEU A 66 -6.17 5.47 5.22
CA LEU A 66 -6.40 4.29 6.07
C LEU A 66 -7.88 3.95 6.08
N ILE A 67 -8.20 2.67 5.89
CA ILE A 67 -9.54 2.14 6.08
C ILE A 67 -9.64 1.75 7.55
N LYS A 68 -10.29 2.60 8.34
CA LYS A 68 -10.54 2.33 9.76
C LYS A 68 -11.75 1.39 9.91
N PRO A 69 -11.74 0.49 10.90
CA PRO A 69 -12.94 -0.23 11.31
C PRO A 69 -14.01 0.78 11.74
N ILE A 70 -15.28 0.39 11.60
CA ILE A 70 -16.40 1.13 12.19
C ILE A 70 -16.15 1.16 13.71
N GLU A 71 -16.00 2.35 14.29
CA GLU A 71 -15.51 2.52 15.67
C GLU A 71 -16.36 1.77 16.71
N HIS A 72 -15.73 0.88 17.48
CA HIS A 72 -16.20 0.52 18.82
C HIS A 72 -15.75 1.60 19.80
N LYS A 73 -16.66 2.53 20.11
CA LYS A 73 -16.64 3.52 21.21
C LYS A 73 -15.33 4.31 21.45
N VAL A 74 -15.43 5.60 21.20
CA VAL A 74 -14.53 6.71 21.56
C VAL A 74 -13.82 6.47 22.91
N GLY A 75 -12.53 6.14 22.84
CA GLY A 75 -11.61 6.14 23.97
C GLY A 75 -10.41 7.02 23.63
N GLN A 76 -10.13 8.02 24.48
CA GLN A 76 -9.08 9.02 24.27
C GLN A 76 -7.74 8.39 23.85
N GLY A 77 -7.25 8.77 22.67
CA GLY A 77 -5.83 8.67 22.30
C GLY A 77 -5.31 7.31 21.81
N ARG A 78 -6.14 6.26 21.69
CA ARG A 78 -5.71 4.99 21.06
C ARG A 78 -6.28 4.90 19.64
N VAL A 79 -5.43 5.11 18.64
CA VAL A 79 -5.78 4.80 17.25
C VAL A 79 -6.04 3.30 17.18
N GLY A 80 -7.30 2.90 16.95
CA GLY A 80 -7.66 1.50 16.73
C GLY A 80 -6.92 0.89 15.53
N PRO A 81 -6.87 -0.44 15.39
CA PRO A 81 -6.22 -1.08 14.25
C PRO A 81 -6.91 -0.62 12.96
N ALA A 82 -6.15 -0.26 11.91
CA ALA A 82 -6.74 -0.07 10.58
C ALA A 82 -7.03 -1.46 9.99
N GLU A 83 -8.21 -1.64 9.37
CA GLU A 83 -8.56 -2.86 8.65
C GLU A 83 -7.90 -2.92 7.28
N GLY A 84 -7.53 -1.76 6.72
CA GLY A 84 -6.94 -1.66 5.41
C GLY A 84 -6.29 -0.31 5.14
N ALA A 85 -5.73 -0.19 3.95
CA ALA A 85 -5.19 1.05 3.43
C ALA A 85 -5.41 1.12 1.92
N ILE A 86 -5.52 2.35 1.42
CA ILE A 86 -5.54 2.68 0.01
C ILE A 86 -4.29 3.50 -0.26
N ALA A 87 -3.47 3.07 -1.21
CA ALA A 87 -2.34 3.83 -1.72
C ALA A 87 -2.61 4.14 -3.19
N ILE A 88 -2.56 5.42 -3.55
CA ILE A 88 -2.71 5.88 -4.91
C ILE A 88 -1.35 6.35 -5.39
N TYR A 89 -0.88 5.75 -6.48
CA TYR A 89 0.36 6.08 -7.14
C TYR A 89 0.04 6.77 -8.47
N LYS A 90 0.78 7.83 -8.80
CA LYS A 90 0.77 8.43 -10.13
C LYS A 90 1.94 7.89 -10.94
N PHE A 91 1.71 7.62 -12.22
CA PHE A 91 2.79 7.29 -13.14
C PHE A 91 3.58 8.55 -13.50
N LYS A 92 4.90 8.51 -13.35
CA LYS A 92 5.79 9.64 -13.65
C LYS A 92 5.95 9.91 -15.16
N LYS A 93 5.66 8.90 -15.98
CA LYS A 93 5.80 8.89 -17.43
C LYS A 93 4.86 7.86 -18.04
N GLU A 94 4.52 8.03 -19.30
CA GLU A 94 3.82 7.00 -20.05
C GLU A 94 4.64 5.71 -20.07
N LEU A 95 3.99 4.59 -19.74
CA LEU A 95 4.61 3.27 -19.75
C LEU A 95 4.17 2.49 -20.97
N SER A 96 5.09 1.68 -21.52
CA SER A 96 4.71 0.64 -22.46
C SER A 96 3.83 -0.40 -21.76
N ASN A 97 3.04 -1.14 -22.53
CA ASN A 97 2.22 -2.24 -21.99
C ASN A 97 3.06 -3.28 -21.22
N GLU A 98 4.28 -3.54 -21.66
CA GLU A 98 5.21 -4.47 -21.01
C GLU A 98 5.65 -3.93 -19.65
N LEU A 99 6.10 -2.66 -19.59
CA LEU A 99 6.50 -2.03 -18.34
C LEU A 99 5.35 -1.90 -17.35
N LEU A 100 4.14 -1.58 -17.83
CA LEU A 100 2.95 -1.53 -17.00
C LEU A 100 2.63 -2.89 -16.37
N ARG A 101 2.70 -3.97 -17.17
CA ARG A 101 2.54 -5.35 -16.67
C ARG A 101 3.60 -5.70 -15.65
N ASP A 102 4.85 -5.32 -15.88
CA ASP A 102 5.95 -5.55 -14.94
C ASP A 102 5.74 -4.81 -13.61
N VAL A 103 5.28 -3.55 -13.66
CA VAL A 103 4.94 -2.77 -12.45
C VAL A 103 3.83 -3.46 -11.66
N VAL A 104 2.73 -3.83 -12.33
CA VAL A 104 1.60 -4.54 -11.69
C VAL A 104 2.05 -5.88 -11.11
N ALA A 105 2.86 -6.65 -11.85
CA ALA A 105 3.40 -7.92 -11.39
C ALA A 105 4.31 -7.76 -10.16
N LYS A 106 5.18 -6.74 -10.13
CA LYS A 106 6.03 -6.44 -8.96
C LYS A 106 5.19 -6.11 -7.72
N ILE A 107 4.15 -5.27 -7.86
CA ILE A 107 3.23 -4.95 -6.76
C ILE A 107 2.46 -6.19 -6.31
N GLY A 108 1.98 -7.01 -7.24
CA GLY A 108 1.29 -8.27 -6.94
C GLY A 108 2.19 -9.24 -6.17
N ASN A 109 3.44 -9.43 -6.63
CA ASN A 109 4.43 -10.28 -5.97
C ASN A 109 4.75 -9.79 -4.56
N PHE A 110 4.93 -8.48 -4.41
CA PHE A 110 5.08 -7.84 -3.10
C PHE A 110 3.88 -8.16 -2.20
N CYS A 111 2.65 -7.99 -2.68
CA CYS A 111 1.46 -8.27 -1.87
C CYS A 111 1.32 -9.75 -1.50
N GLU A 112 1.61 -10.67 -2.43
CA GLU A 112 1.59 -12.11 -2.20
C GLU A 112 2.65 -12.56 -1.18
N GLU A 113 3.85 -11.99 -1.22
CA GLU A 113 4.89 -12.26 -0.23
C GLU A 113 4.40 -11.90 1.18
N TRP A 114 3.85 -10.70 1.33
CA TRP A 114 3.29 -10.22 2.59
C TRP A 114 2.04 -10.98 3.03
N LYS A 115 1.24 -11.49 2.08
CA LYS A 115 0.10 -12.37 2.35
C LYS A 115 0.50 -13.77 2.75
N LYS A 116 1.65 -14.29 2.31
CA LYS A 116 2.13 -15.63 2.71
C LYS A 116 2.87 -15.57 4.04
N GLN A 117 3.89 -14.74 4.11
CA GLN A 117 4.85 -14.73 5.21
C GLN A 117 4.37 -13.86 6.38
N GLY A 118 3.76 -12.71 6.06
CA GLY A 118 3.62 -11.63 7.04
C GLY A 118 5.00 -11.08 7.47
N LYS A 119 5.06 -9.79 7.80
CA LYS A 119 6.29 -9.14 8.26
C LYS A 119 5.95 -8.11 9.34
N TYR A 120 6.83 -7.96 10.33
CA TYR A 120 6.68 -6.96 11.40
C TYR A 120 5.36 -7.05 12.19
N GLY A 121 4.79 -8.24 12.34
CA GLY A 121 3.50 -8.46 13.02
C GLY A 121 2.26 -8.11 12.17
N ASN A 122 2.44 -7.85 10.87
CA ASN A 122 1.37 -7.52 9.93
C ASN A 122 1.34 -8.53 8.78
N LYS A 123 0.13 -8.87 8.32
CA LYS A 123 -0.07 -9.76 7.17
C LYS A 123 -1.15 -9.19 6.25
N ILE A 124 -0.91 -9.19 4.94
CA ILE A 124 -1.96 -8.85 3.97
C ILE A 124 -2.96 -10.01 3.95
N ILE A 125 -4.25 -9.71 4.07
CA ILE A 125 -5.32 -10.71 3.93
C ILE A 125 -5.77 -10.76 2.46
N SER A 126 -5.97 -9.58 1.88
CA SER A 126 -6.40 -9.38 0.51
C SER A 126 -5.86 -8.06 -0.04
N TYR A 127 -5.77 -7.97 -1.35
CA TYR A 127 -5.39 -6.74 -2.04
C TYR A 127 -6.09 -6.67 -3.40
N GLU A 128 -6.24 -5.45 -3.90
CA GLU A 128 -6.74 -5.15 -5.24
C GLU A 128 -5.84 -4.10 -5.89
N ILE A 129 -5.50 -4.32 -7.15
CA ILE A 129 -4.73 -3.39 -7.97
C ILE A 129 -5.65 -2.91 -9.08
N ASN A 130 -5.91 -1.61 -9.10
CA ASN A 130 -6.71 -0.96 -10.13
C ASN A 130 -5.88 0.07 -10.87
N LEU A 131 -6.18 0.25 -12.16
CA LEU A 131 -5.57 1.28 -12.99
C LEU A 131 -6.64 2.32 -13.34
N ALA A 132 -6.33 3.60 -13.18
CA ALA A 132 -7.24 4.69 -13.44
C ALA A 132 -6.60 5.76 -14.33
N LYS A 133 -7.37 6.26 -15.29
CA LYS A 133 -6.98 7.38 -16.15
C LYS A 133 -7.19 8.73 -15.45
N THR A 134 -8.20 8.85 -14.60
CA THR A 134 -8.50 10.10 -13.90
C THR A 134 -9.06 9.77 -12.52
N LEU A 135 -8.71 10.59 -11.52
CA LEU A 135 -9.29 10.55 -10.19
C LEU A 135 -10.26 11.72 -10.06
N VAL A 136 -11.48 11.45 -9.61
CA VAL A 136 -12.49 12.47 -9.34
C VAL A 136 -12.82 12.42 -7.86
N TYR A 137 -12.42 13.44 -7.11
CA TYR A 137 -12.89 13.66 -5.74
C TYR A 137 -14.16 14.52 -5.79
N ARG A 138 -15.15 14.16 -4.96
CA ARG A 138 -16.30 15.02 -4.63
C ARG A 138 -16.20 15.40 -3.17
#